data_AF-A0AB38JCR1-F1
#
_entry.id   AF-A0AB38JCR1-F1
#
_cell.length_a   1.000
_cell.length_b   1.000
_cell.length_c   1.000
_cell.angle_alpha   90.00
_cell.angle_beta   90.00
_cell.angle_gamma   90.00
#
_symmetry.space_group_name_H-M   'P 1'
#
loop_
_entity.id
_entity.type
_entity.pdbx_description
1 polymer ?
#
loop_
_entity_poly.entity_id
_entity_poly.type
_entity_poly.pdbx_seq_one_letter_code
_entity_poly.pdbx_strand_id
1 'polypeptide(L)' 'MGAVATTVVVPPAEEVPLADGREFLRLRVSDRLGITLGEFFDRVDAGEYDTTEDASILRLVMAVPYAR' A
#
# COMPACT_ATOMS: atom_id res chain seq x y z
N MET A 1 27.29 -17.90 32.21
CA MET A 1 26.66 -16.82 31.41
C MET A 1 25.59 -17.47 30.54
N GLY A 2 24.31 -17.25 30.85
CA GLY A 2 23.19 -17.86 30.14
C GLY A 2 22.74 -16.98 28.99
N ALA A 3 22.55 -17.56 27.81
CA ALA A 3 22.01 -16.86 26.64
C ALA A 3 20.53 -16.54 26.88
N VAL A 4 20.20 -15.24 26.88
CA VAL A 4 18.82 -14.77 26.96
C VAL A 4 18.22 -14.90 25.56
N ALA A 5 17.37 -15.89 25.36
CA ALA A 5 16.59 -16.02 24.14
C ALA A 5 15.47 -14.97 24.17
N THR A 6 15.69 -13.84 23.49
CA THR A 6 14.65 -12.83 23.32
C THR A 6 13.62 -13.35 22.31
N THR A 7 12.51 -13.89 22.80
CA THR A 7 11.36 -14.24 21.97
C THR A 7 10.78 -12.97 21.36
N VAL A 8 11.01 -12.77 20.07
CA VAL A 8 10.34 -11.71 19.29
C VAL A 8 8.89 -12.12 19.12
N VAL A 9 7.99 -11.50 19.89
CA VAL A 9 6.54 -11.61 19.67
C VAL A 9 6.22 -10.72 18.48
N VAL A 10 6.20 -11.30 17.28
CA VAL A 10 5.64 -10.63 16.10
C VAL A 10 4.13 -10.60 16.33
N PRO A 11 3.48 -9.44 16.49
CA PRO A 11 2.03 -9.40 16.54
C PRO A 11 1.49 -10.01 15.23
N PRO A 12 0.40 -10.81 15.28
CA PRO A 12 -0.21 -11.31 14.06
C PRO A 12 -0.48 -10.12 13.16
N ALA A 13 0.03 -10.15 11.93
CA ALA A 13 -0.29 -9.14 10.94
C ALA A 13 -1.82 -9.13 10.86
N GLU A 14 -2.45 -8.03 11.29
CA GLU A 14 -3.89 -7.86 11.16
C GLU A 14 -4.20 -7.99 9.67
N GLU A 15 -4.75 -9.14 9.28
CA GLU A 15 -5.25 -9.41 7.94
C GLU A 15 -6.46 -8.50 7.74
N VAL A 16 -6.19 -7.26 7.32
CA VAL A 16 -7.24 -6.37 6.79
C VAL A 16 -7.89 -7.14 5.64
N PRO A 17 -9.20 -7.40 5.67
CA PRO A 17 -9.87 -8.11 4.60
C PRO A 17 -9.57 -7.44 3.26
N LEU A 18 -9.15 -8.21 2.24
CA LEU A 18 -8.72 -7.66 0.94
C LEU A 18 -9.76 -6.72 0.29
N ALA A 19 -11.05 -6.97 0.55
CA ALA A 19 -12.14 -6.10 0.11
C ALA A 19 -12.09 -4.70 0.76
N ASP A 20 -11.72 -4.63 2.04
CA ASP A 20 -11.48 -3.37 2.75
C ASP A 20 -10.20 -2.70 2.24
N GLY A 21 -9.20 -3.49 1.83
CA GLY A 21 -7.96 -2.99 1.24
C GLY A 21 -8.17 -2.22 -0.06
N ARG A 22 -9.02 -2.75 -0.97
CA ARG A 22 -9.33 -2.08 -2.24
C ARG A 22 -10.13 -0.79 -2.04
N GLU A 23 -11.13 -0.82 -1.16
CA GLU A 23 -11.93 0.37 -0.87
C GLU A 23 -11.11 1.44 -0.13
N PHE A 24 -10.22 1.02 0.77
CA PHE A 24 -9.26 1.91 1.41
C PHE A 24 -8.31 2.55 0.39
N LEU A 25 -7.79 1.77 -0.56
CA LEU A 25 -6.93 2.29 -1.62
C LEU A 25 -7.69 3.29 -2.51
N ARG A 26 -8.94 3.01 -2.87
CA ARG A 26 -9.81 3.92 -3.62
C ARG A 26 -9.97 5.26 -2.91
N LEU A 27 -10.27 5.24 -1.62
CA LEU A 27 -10.43 6.46 -0.82
C LEU A 27 -9.12 7.24 -0.74
N ARG A 28 -7.99 6.57 -0.49
CA ARG A 28 -6.67 7.21 -0.41
C ARG A 28 -6.22 7.82 -1.73
N VAL A 29 -6.45 7.14 -2.85
CA VAL A 29 -6.15 7.66 -4.19
C VAL A 29 -7.02 8.88 -4.48
N SER A 30 -8.33 8.80 -4.20
CA SER A 30 -9.23 9.92 -4.42
C SER A 30 -8.88 11.14 -3.56
N ASP A 31 -8.54 10.94 -2.29
CA ASP A 31 -8.17 12.00 -1.36
C ASP A 31 -6.82 12.64 -1.70
N ARG A 32 -5.82 11.83 -2.03
CA ARG A 32 -4.44 12.31 -2.24
C ARG A 32 -4.20 12.88 -3.63
N LEU A 33 -4.79 12.26 -4.65
CA LEU A 33 -4.51 12.55 -6.06
C LEU A 33 -5.70 13.17 -6.80
N GLY A 34 -6.91 13.15 -6.21
CA GLY A 34 -8.10 13.70 -6.84
C GLY A 34 -8.59 12.91 -8.06
N ILE A 35 -8.08 11.69 -8.27
CA ILE A 35 -8.39 10.83 -9.42
C ILE A 35 -9.12 9.55 -8.99
N THR A 36 -9.69 8.84 -9.95
CA THR A 36 -10.31 7.54 -9.69
C THR A 36 -9.26 6.45 -9.50
N LEU A 37 -9.64 5.34 -8.85
CA LEU A 37 -8.74 4.18 -8.69
C LEU A 37 -8.34 3.56 -10.04
N GLY A 38 -9.24 3.58 -11.04
CA GLY A 38 -8.93 3.10 -12.39
C GLY A 38 -7.86 3.94 -13.08
N GLU A 39 -8.04 5.26 -13.06
CA GLU A 39 -7.06 6.20 -13.62
C GLU A 39 -5.71 6.11 -12.90
N PHE A 40 -5.71 5.85 -11.59
CA PHE A 40 -4.47 5.60 -10.86
C PHE A 40 -3.73 4.35 -11.36
N PHE A 41 -4.45 3.25 -11.63
CA PHE A 41 -3.81 2.06 -12.21
C PHE A 41 -3.27 2.32 -13.62
N ASP A 42 -4.00 3.06 -14.46
CA ASP A 42 -3.54 3.40 -15.80
C ASP A 42 -2.23 4.22 -15.75
N ARG A 43 -2.13 5.17 -14.81
CA ARG A 43 -0.91 5.98 -14.60
C ARG A 43 0.25 5.17 -14.04
N VAL A 44 -0.02 4.22 -13.16
CA VAL A 44 0.99 3.27 -12.66
C VAL A 44 1.51 2.39 -13.80
N ASP A 45 0.62 1.83 -14.62
CA ASP A 45 1.01 1.00 -15.77
C ASP A 45 1.76 1.82 -16.85
N ALA A 46 1.51 3.13 -16.93
CA ALA A 46 2.25 4.06 -17.79
C ALA A 46 3.60 4.52 -17.19
N GLY A 47 3.93 4.15 -15.95
CA GLY A 47 5.17 4.52 -15.27
C GLY A 47 5.22 5.99 -14.80
N GLU A 48 4.08 6.68 -14.69
CA GLU A 48 4.05 8.11 -14.30
C GLU A 48 4.63 8.38 -12.89
N TYR A 49 4.74 7.34 -12.05
CA TYR A 49 5.23 7.44 -10.69
C TYR A 49 6.65 6.89 -10.49
N ASP A 50 7.35 6.47 -11.55
CA ASP A 50 8.68 5.83 -11.42
C ASP A 50 9.75 6.76 -10.84
N THR A 51 9.63 8.06 -11.08
CA THR A 51 10.58 9.08 -10.59
C THR A 51 10.03 9.85 -9.39
N THR A 52 8.90 9.43 -8.81
CA THR A 52 8.32 10.15 -7.67
C THR A 52 9.10 9.86 -6.39
N GLU A 53 9.40 10.90 -5.63
CA GLU A 53 10.00 10.79 -4.30
C GLU A 53 8.96 10.93 -3.18
N ASP A 54 7.68 11.12 -3.53
CA ASP A 54 6.60 11.19 -2.54
C ASP A 54 6.35 9.80 -1.96
N ALA A 55 6.80 9.60 -0.73
CA ALA A 55 6.64 8.35 0.01
C ALA A 55 5.17 7.89 0.14
N SER A 56 4.21 8.82 0.10
CA SER A 56 2.78 8.50 0.16
C SER A 56 2.33 7.88 -1.16
N ILE A 57 2.76 8.44 -2.29
CA ILE A 57 2.46 7.90 -3.62
C ILE A 57 3.13 6.55 -3.80
N LEU A 58 4.41 6.42 -3.42
CA LEU A 58 5.14 5.15 -3.47
C LEU A 58 4.41 4.04 -2.68
N ARG A 59 3.85 4.35 -1.50
CA ARG A 59 3.03 3.39 -0.74
C ARG A 59 1.76 2.97 -1.47
N LEU A 60 1.10 3.89 -2.19
CA LEU A 60 -0.08 3.56 -3.00
C LEU A 60 0.31 2.67 -4.20
N VAL A 61 1.43 2.95 -4.86
CA VAL A 61 1.95 2.14 -5.98
C VAL A 61 2.30 0.73 -5.51
N MET A 62 2.99 0.59 -4.38
CA MET A 62 3.30 -0.71 -3.78
C MET A 62 2.06 -1.51 -3.38
N ALA A 63 0.92 -0.86 -3.14
CA ALA A 63 -0.34 -1.51 -2.80
C ALA A 63 -1.13 -2.00 -4.03
N VAL A 64 -0.80 -1.56 -5.24
CA VAL A 64 -1.51 -1.93 -6.49
C VAL A 64 -1.67 -3.44 -6.69
N PRO A 65 -0.63 -4.28 -6.50
CA PRO A 65 -0.73 -5.73 -6.73
C PRO A 65 -1.73 -6.43 -5.81
N TYR A 66 -2.04 -5.84 -4.65
CA TYR A 66 -2.93 -6.42 -3.64
C TYR A 66 -4.38 -5.91 -3.75
N ALA A 67 -4.61 -4.90 -4.60
CA ALA A 67 -5.92 -4.26 -4.79
C ALA A 67 -6.54 -4.57 -6.17
N ARG A 68 -5.81 -5.27 -7.04
CA ARG A 68 -6.31 -5.89 -8.27
C ARG A 68 -7.00 -7.21 -7.95
#